data_AF-A0A3M1L8F6-F1
#
_entry.id   AF-A0A3M1L8F6-F1
#
_cell.length_a   1.000
_cell.length_b   1.000
_cell.length_c   1.000
_cell.angle_alpha   90.00
_cell.angle_beta   90.00
_cell.angle_gamma   90.00
#
_symmetry.space_group_name_H-M   'P 1'
#
loop_
_entity.id
_entity.type
_entity.pdbx_description
1 polymer ?
#
loop_
_entity_poly.entity_id
_entity_poly.type
_entity_poly.pdbx_seq_one_letter_code
_entity_poly.pdbx_strand_id
1 'polypeptide(L)'
;VYYVPHDEANTLPRSFPTLRRAAVRGCFPPPVMALMGALMRAGLLSRRTVTVGGVTMPAIEVVRALLADSPFARENPVWAYGLVVQVTGEREGRRVTCTYRNHHPPQEVWGGESAYFKNVGIPLSIGAQLIAHGETTGRGVLPPEQALPTDRFFAELARRGITVEEQIVEEGQLA
;
A
#
# COMPACT_ATOMS: atom_id res chain seq x y z
N VAL A 1 10.38 6.05 -5.22
CA VAL A 1 9.00 5.55 -5.38
C VAL A 1 8.52 5.80 -6.80
N TYR A 2 7.60 4.97 -7.31
CA TYR A 2 7.03 5.02 -8.66
C TYR A 2 5.51 5.12 -8.56
N TYR A 3 4.82 5.65 -9.57
CA TYR A 3 3.34 5.61 -9.59
C TYR A 3 2.87 4.17 -9.72
N VAL A 4 1.89 3.81 -8.88
CA VAL A 4 1.28 2.49 -8.87
C VAL A 4 -0.22 2.66 -9.05
N PRO A 5 -0.87 1.94 -9.97
CA PRO A 5 -2.32 1.92 -10.03
C PRO A 5 -2.85 1.27 -8.76
N HIS A 6 -3.65 2.02 -8.00
CA HIS A 6 -4.30 1.53 -6.79
C HIS A 6 -5.68 2.17 -6.65
N ASP A 7 -6.60 1.49 -5.98
CA ASP A 7 -8.02 1.81 -6.02
C ASP A 7 -8.35 3.17 -5.37
N GLU A 8 -7.60 3.61 -4.35
CA GLU A 8 -7.86 4.88 -3.66
C GLU A 8 -7.65 6.08 -4.59
N ALA A 9 -6.80 5.96 -5.61
CA ALA A 9 -6.66 7.01 -6.62
C ALA A 9 -7.96 7.22 -7.42
N ASN A 10 -8.84 6.21 -7.46
CA ASN A 10 -10.14 6.25 -8.12
C ASN A 10 -11.29 6.55 -7.12
N THR A 11 -11.21 6.07 -5.88
CA THR A 11 -12.30 6.23 -4.90
C THR A 11 -12.24 7.56 -4.16
N LEU A 12 -11.06 8.03 -3.76
CA LEU A 12 -10.90 9.27 -3.00
C LEU A 12 -11.50 10.50 -3.71
N PRO A 13 -11.34 10.71 -5.04
CA PRO A 13 -11.98 11.82 -5.73
C PRO A 13 -13.52 11.76 -5.70
N ARG A 14 -14.10 10.56 -5.58
CA ARG A 14 -15.56 10.38 -5.43
C ARG A 14 -16.01 10.64 -4.00
N SER A 15 -15.21 10.20 -3.02
CA SER A 15 -15.46 10.41 -1.59
C SER A 15 -15.26 11.87 -1.17
N PHE A 16 -14.34 12.58 -1.83
CA PHE A 16 -13.98 13.97 -1.53
C PHE A 16 -14.06 14.82 -2.80
N PRO A 17 -15.24 15.38 -3.16
CA PRO A 17 -15.46 16.07 -4.44
C PRO A 17 -14.57 17.31 -4.67
N THR A 18 -14.01 17.89 -3.62
CA THR A 18 -13.07 19.03 -3.69
C THR A 18 -11.63 18.59 -3.97
N LEU A 19 -11.34 17.28 -3.92
CA LEU A 19 -10.01 16.73 -4.16
C LEU A 19 -9.65 16.86 -5.64
N ARG A 20 -8.60 17.65 -5.93
CA ARG A 20 -8.14 17.86 -7.31
C ARG A 20 -7.24 16.75 -7.83
N ARG A 21 -6.57 16.03 -6.93
CA ARG A 21 -5.59 15.00 -7.29
C ARG A 21 -5.47 13.95 -6.19
N ALA A 22 -5.57 12.69 -6.58
CA ALA A 22 -5.18 11.54 -5.79
C ALA A 22 -4.11 10.75 -6.56
N ALA A 23 -3.06 10.29 -5.88
CA ALA A 23 -2.04 9.45 -6.49
C ALA A 23 -1.40 8.55 -5.46
N VAL A 24 -1.17 7.30 -5.84
CA VAL A 24 -0.44 6.33 -5.02
C VAL A 24 0.93 6.10 -5.64
N ARG A 25 1.94 6.04 -4.78
CA ARG A 25 3.31 5.73 -5.17
C ARG A 25 3.88 4.66 -4.25
N GLY A 26 4.64 3.73 -4.81
CA GLY A 26 5.24 2.63 -4.06
C GLY A 26 6.63 2.28 -4.57
N CYS A 27 7.30 1.43 -3.80
CA CYS A 27 8.54 0.76 -4.22
C CYS A 27 8.75 -0.51 -3.41
N PHE A 28 9.59 -1.39 -3.93
CA PHE A 28 10.14 -2.55 -3.23
C PHE A 28 11.60 -2.29 -2.86
N PRO A 29 12.27 -3.19 -2.11
CA PRO A 29 13.68 -3.06 -1.79
C PRO A 29 14.55 -2.79 -3.05
N PRO A 30 15.61 -1.96 -2.95
CA PRO A 30 16.40 -1.56 -4.10
C PRO A 30 16.92 -2.70 -4.99
N PRO A 31 17.39 -3.86 -4.46
CA PRO A 31 17.82 -4.99 -5.28
C PRO A 31 16.68 -5.56 -6.14
N VAL A 32 15.47 -5.65 -5.58
CA VAL A 32 14.27 -6.11 -6.29
C VAL A 32 13.92 -5.13 -7.41
N MET A 33 13.94 -3.82 -7.11
CA MET A 33 13.66 -2.79 -8.12
C MET A 33 14.69 -2.79 -9.26
N ALA A 34 15.97 -3.01 -8.94
CA ALA A 34 17.04 -3.10 -9.93
C ALA A 34 16.85 -4.31 -10.86
N LEU A 35 16.59 -5.49 -10.29
CA LEU A 35 16.34 -6.73 -11.04
C LEU A 35 15.11 -6.59 -11.95
N MET A 36 13.96 -6.18 -11.39
CA MET A 36 12.74 -6.02 -12.17
C MET A 36 12.89 -4.98 -13.27
N GLY A 37 13.59 -3.86 -12.99
CA GLY A 37 13.89 -2.85 -13.99
C GLY A 37 14.78 -3.37 -15.12
N ALA A 38 15.78 -4.19 -14.82
CA ALA A 38 16.65 -4.81 -15.84
C ALA A 38 15.86 -5.79 -16.73
N LEU A 39 15.08 -6.69 -16.12
CA LEU A 39 14.23 -7.65 -16.84
C LEU A 39 13.20 -6.95 -17.74
N MET A 40 12.60 -5.87 -17.24
CA MET A 40 11.66 -5.06 -18.01
C MET A 40 12.33 -4.41 -19.23
N ARG A 41 13.47 -3.72 -19.03
CA ARG A 41 14.19 -3.05 -20.14
C ARG A 41 14.73 -4.02 -21.17
N ALA A 42 15.09 -5.24 -20.76
CA ALA A 42 15.49 -6.31 -21.66
C ALA A 42 14.30 -6.96 -22.42
N GLY A 43 13.06 -6.56 -22.13
CA GLY A 43 11.85 -7.13 -22.75
C GLY A 43 11.54 -8.56 -22.30
N LEU A 44 12.07 -8.99 -21.16
CA LEU A 44 11.87 -10.35 -20.62
C LEU A 44 10.58 -10.47 -19.82
N LEU A 45 10.06 -9.36 -19.28
CA LEU A 45 8.73 -9.29 -18.67
C LEU A 45 7.63 -9.08 -19.72
N SER A 46 7.65 -9.87 -20.80
CA SER A 46 6.72 -9.72 -21.92
C SER A 46 6.07 -11.04 -22.33
N ARG A 47 4.95 -10.94 -23.07
CA ARG A 47 4.25 -12.08 -23.66
C ARG A 47 4.89 -12.61 -24.95
N ARG A 48 6.00 -12.01 -25.41
CA ARG A 48 6.76 -12.49 -26.56
C ARG A 48 7.19 -13.93 -26.30
N THR A 49 6.98 -14.81 -27.27
CA THR A 49 7.34 -16.22 -27.12
C THR A 49 8.84 -16.43 -27.28
N VAL A 50 9.34 -17.45 -26.59
CA VAL A 50 10.70 -17.98 -26.69
C VAL A 50 10.62 -19.50 -26.77
N THR A 51 11.56 -20.13 -27.47
CA THR A 51 11.66 -21.59 -27.58
C THR A 51 12.89 -22.08 -26.82
N VAL A 52 12.69 -22.96 -25.85
CA VAL A 52 13.74 -23.57 -25.03
C VAL A 52 13.56 -25.08 -25.06
N GLY A 53 14.56 -25.82 -25.55
CA GLY A 53 14.47 -27.29 -25.64
C GLY A 53 13.28 -27.82 -26.44
N GLY A 54 12.85 -27.11 -27.49
CA GLY A 54 11.70 -27.47 -28.32
C GLY A 54 10.33 -27.06 -27.77
N VAL A 55 10.27 -26.51 -26.54
CA VAL A 55 9.03 -25.99 -25.95
C VAL A 55 8.95 -24.48 -26.16
N THR A 56 7.83 -24.01 -26.71
CA THR A 56 7.56 -22.58 -26.94
C THR A 56 6.62 -22.02 -25.88
N MET A 57 7.02 -20.94 -25.21
CA MET A 57 6.21 -20.29 -24.17
C MET A 57 6.50 -18.79 -24.07
N PRO A 58 5.63 -17.98 -23.43
CA PRO A 58 5.91 -16.57 -23.18
C PRO A 58 7.17 -16.37 -22.32
N ALA A 59 8.01 -15.40 -22.67
CA ALA A 59 9.24 -15.08 -21.94
C ALA A 59 8.97 -14.80 -20.45
N ILE A 60 7.86 -14.13 -20.14
CA ILE A 60 7.45 -13.86 -18.76
C ILE A 60 7.20 -15.13 -17.94
N GLU A 61 6.75 -16.22 -18.56
CA GLU A 61 6.54 -17.49 -17.84
C GLU A 61 7.86 -18.18 -17.51
N VAL A 62 8.86 -18.10 -18.40
CA VAL A 62 10.23 -18.58 -18.11
C VAL A 62 10.81 -17.79 -16.94
N VAL A 63 10.73 -16.46 -16.99
CA VAL A 63 11.23 -15.59 -15.91
C VAL A 63 10.49 -15.87 -14.60
N ARG A 64 9.16 -16.02 -14.64
CA ARG A 64 8.35 -16.36 -13.47
C ARG A 64 8.84 -17.66 -12.83
N ALA A 65 9.02 -18.72 -13.62
CA ALA A 65 9.47 -20.01 -13.12
C ALA A 65 10.86 -19.92 -12.46
N LEU A 66 11.82 -19.25 -13.11
CA LEU A 66 13.17 -19.05 -12.58
C LEU A 66 13.17 -18.27 -11.26
N LEU A 67 12.37 -17.21 -11.17
CA LEU A 67 12.29 -16.41 -9.95
C LEU A 67 11.58 -17.17 -8.82
N ALA A 68 10.53 -17.95 -9.13
CA ALA A 68 9.78 -18.71 -8.12
C ALA A 68 10.62 -19.83 -7.47
N ASP A 69 11.55 -20.41 -8.23
CA ASP A 69 12.49 -21.42 -7.76
C ASP A 69 13.72 -20.79 -7.05
N SER A 70 13.98 -19.50 -7.29
CA SER A 70 15.15 -18.82 -6.73
C SER A 70 15.01 -18.57 -5.22
N PRO A 71 16.02 -18.92 -4.40
CA PRO A 71 16.08 -18.53 -2.98
C PRO A 71 16.00 -17.01 -2.78
N PHE A 72 16.54 -16.23 -3.73
CA PHE A 72 16.49 -14.76 -3.71
C PHE A 72 15.07 -14.21 -3.59
N ALA A 73 14.07 -14.89 -4.17
CA ALA A 73 12.68 -14.44 -4.13
C ALA A 73 11.98 -14.72 -2.78
N ARG A 74 12.60 -15.51 -1.90
CA ARG A 74 12.02 -15.94 -0.62
C ARG A 74 12.62 -15.22 0.58
N GLU A 75 13.79 -14.61 0.40
CA GLU A 75 14.51 -13.95 1.48
C GLU A 75 14.35 -12.43 1.39
N ASN A 76 14.08 -11.81 2.54
CA ASN A 76 14.07 -10.37 2.68
C ASN A 76 14.60 -10.01 4.07
N PRO A 77 15.60 -9.11 4.21
CA PRO A 77 16.15 -8.74 5.52
C PRO A 77 15.12 -8.05 6.41
N VAL A 78 14.11 -7.38 5.82
CA VAL A 78 13.10 -6.61 6.56
C VAL A 78 11.70 -6.90 6.04
N TRP A 79 10.86 -7.45 6.91
CA TRP A 79 9.43 -7.65 6.71
C TRP A 79 8.67 -6.54 7.44
N ALA A 80 8.42 -5.45 6.72
CA ALA A 80 7.69 -4.31 7.25
C ALA A 80 6.88 -3.64 6.15
N TYR A 81 5.84 -2.93 6.56
CA TYR A 81 5.02 -2.12 5.67
C TYR A 81 4.98 -0.68 6.16
N GLY A 82 5.46 0.22 5.31
CA GLY A 82 5.43 1.65 5.52
C GLY A 82 4.50 2.33 4.53
N LEU A 83 3.58 3.11 5.05
CA LEU A 83 2.64 3.96 4.33
C LEU A 83 2.77 5.38 4.87
N VAL A 84 3.00 6.30 3.94
CA VAL A 84 2.97 7.73 4.21
C VAL A 84 1.85 8.32 3.39
N VAL A 85 0.87 8.93 4.06
CA VAL A 85 -0.21 9.68 3.39
C VAL A 85 0.07 11.15 3.59
N GLN A 86 0.17 11.90 2.50
CA GLN A 86 0.32 13.35 2.52
C GLN A 86 -0.93 13.99 1.92
N VAL A 87 -1.56 14.87 2.69
CA VAL A 87 -2.74 15.63 2.28
C VAL A 87 -2.38 17.11 2.34
N THR A 88 -2.52 17.78 1.19
CA THR A 88 -2.26 19.22 1.08
C THR A 88 -3.55 19.93 0.73
N GLY A 89 -3.87 21.01 1.43
CA GLY A 89 -5.09 21.78 1.22
C GLY A 89 -4.97 23.20 1.76
N GLU A 90 -6.12 23.78 2.07
CA GLU A 90 -6.25 25.10 2.66
C GLU A 90 -7.16 25.02 3.89
N ARG A 91 -6.78 25.70 4.97
CA ARG A 91 -7.56 25.87 6.19
C ARG A 91 -7.49 27.34 6.58
N GLU A 92 -8.63 28.01 6.67
CA GLU A 92 -8.72 29.43 7.07
C GLU A 92 -7.79 30.35 6.25
N GLY A 93 -7.74 30.17 4.92
CA GLY A 93 -6.90 30.99 4.04
C GLY A 93 -5.41 30.61 4.03
N ARG A 94 -4.99 29.61 4.82
CA ARG A 94 -3.58 29.19 4.94
C ARG A 94 -3.37 27.82 4.31
N ARG A 95 -2.23 27.63 3.65
CA ARG A 95 -1.85 26.32 3.09
C ARG A 95 -1.52 25.38 4.24
N VAL A 96 -2.11 24.19 4.23
CA VAL A 96 -1.84 23.17 5.25
C VAL A 96 -1.41 21.87 4.59
N THR A 97 -0.37 21.26 5.14
CA THR A 97 0.11 19.93 4.78
C THR A 97 0.02 19.03 6.01
N CYS A 98 -0.83 18.01 5.93
CA CYS A 98 -0.90 16.94 6.92
C CYS A 98 -0.14 15.71 6.38
N THR A 99 0.74 15.15 7.18
CA THR A 99 1.47 13.92 6.86
C THR A 99 1.19 12.87 7.93
N TYR A 100 0.74 11.70 7.49
CA TYR A 100 0.41 10.55 8.32
C TYR A 100 1.37 9.41 8.02
N ARG A 101 1.95 8.80 9.07
CA ARG A 101 2.88 7.67 8.93
C ARG A 101 2.41 6.51 9.78
N ASN A 102 2.19 5.35 9.19
CA ASN A 102 1.90 4.17 10.01
C ASN A 102 3.16 3.67 10.71
N HIS A 103 2.96 3.07 11.88
CA HIS A 103 3.98 2.34 12.61
C HIS A 103 3.42 0.98 13.03
N HIS A 104 4.28 -0.02 13.11
CA HIS A 104 3.95 -1.33 13.63
C HIS A 104 5.16 -1.95 14.35
N PRO A 105 4.96 -2.97 15.22
CA PRO A 105 6.07 -3.64 15.89
C PRO A 105 7.06 -4.24 14.89
N PRO A 106 8.34 -4.32 15.24
CA PRO A 106 9.35 -4.90 14.37
C PRO A 106 9.09 -6.41 14.19
N GLN A 107 9.62 -6.98 13.10
CA GLN A 107 9.33 -8.35 12.67
C GLN A 107 9.64 -9.41 13.75
N GLU A 108 10.64 -9.17 14.61
CA GLU A 108 11.04 -10.04 15.70
C GLU A 108 9.92 -10.22 16.73
N VAL A 109 9.11 -9.16 16.93
CA VAL A 109 7.95 -9.15 17.82
C VAL A 109 6.69 -9.60 17.08
N TRP A 110 6.64 -9.39 15.76
CA TRP A 110 5.44 -9.55 14.96
C TRP A 110 5.43 -10.79 14.05
N GLY A 111 6.26 -11.79 14.35
CA GLY A 111 6.18 -13.13 13.76
C GLY A 111 6.99 -13.27 12.47
N GLY A 112 8.14 -12.61 12.38
CA GLY A 112 9.04 -12.64 11.23
C GLY A 112 8.35 -12.13 9.97
N GLU A 113 8.29 -12.98 8.96
CA GLU A 113 7.66 -12.68 7.66
C GLU A 113 6.21 -12.20 7.78
N SER A 114 5.50 -12.66 8.82
CA SER A 114 4.11 -12.29 9.10
C SER A 114 3.93 -10.80 9.34
N ALA A 115 4.97 -10.08 9.76
CA ALA A 115 4.90 -8.64 10.05
C ALA A 115 4.43 -7.82 8.84
N TYR A 116 4.88 -8.17 7.62
CA TYR A 116 4.37 -7.55 6.40
C TYR A 116 2.88 -7.84 6.19
N PHE A 117 2.49 -9.12 6.24
CA PHE A 117 1.13 -9.56 5.96
C PHE A 117 0.10 -9.08 6.99
N LYS A 118 0.50 -8.86 8.25
CA LYS A 118 -0.35 -8.32 9.31
C LYS A 118 -0.89 -6.92 8.98
N ASN A 119 -0.13 -6.10 8.25
CA ASN A 119 -0.60 -4.78 7.80
C ASN A 119 -1.76 -4.88 6.79
N VAL A 120 -2.03 -6.06 6.22
CA VAL A 120 -3.19 -6.33 5.37
C VAL A 120 -4.27 -7.11 6.12
N GLY A 121 -3.87 -8.17 6.82
CA GLY A 121 -4.82 -9.07 7.51
C GLY A 121 -5.55 -8.41 8.68
N ILE A 122 -4.88 -7.53 9.43
CA ILE A 122 -5.49 -6.83 10.56
C ILE A 122 -6.59 -5.87 10.11
N PRO A 123 -6.36 -4.90 9.19
CA PRO A 123 -7.43 -4.00 8.74
C PRO A 123 -8.58 -4.76 8.07
N LEU A 124 -8.29 -5.83 7.32
CA LEU A 124 -9.32 -6.73 6.77
C LEU A 124 -10.19 -7.33 7.87
N SER A 125 -9.57 -7.88 8.92
CA SER A 125 -10.27 -8.50 10.05
C SER A 125 -11.14 -7.48 10.81
N ILE A 126 -10.64 -6.26 11.01
CA ILE A 126 -11.40 -5.18 11.65
C ILE A 126 -12.63 -4.81 10.79
N GLY A 127 -12.44 -4.59 9.49
CA GLY A 127 -13.54 -4.29 8.57
C GLY A 127 -14.60 -5.39 8.57
N ALA A 128 -14.20 -6.65 8.53
CA ALA A 128 -15.12 -7.80 8.60
C ALA A 128 -15.92 -7.84 9.91
N GLN A 129 -15.29 -7.57 11.05
CA GLN A 129 -15.97 -7.49 12.35
C GLN A 129 -16.97 -6.34 12.41
N LEU A 130 -16.59 -5.15 11.92
CA LEU A 130 -17.49 -3.99 11.87
C LEU A 130 -18.73 -4.26 10.99
N ILE A 131 -18.55 -4.94 9.85
CA ILE A 131 -19.65 -5.40 9.01
C ILE A 131 -20.54 -6.39 9.76
N ALA A 132 -19.95 -7.41 10.39
CA ALA A 132 -20.69 -8.47 11.09
C ALA A 132 -21.50 -7.93 12.27
N HIS A 133 -21.01 -6.90 12.97
CA HIS A 133 -21.72 -6.26 14.07
C HIS A 133 -22.69 -5.16 13.63
N GLY A 134 -22.76 -4.83 12.33
CA GLY A 134 -23.60 -3.74 11.83
C GLY A 134 -23.12 -2.35 12.23
N GLU A 135 -21.82 -2.19 12.53
CA GLU A 135 -21.16 -0.94 12.95
C GLU A 135 -20.65 -0.11 11.76
N THR A 136 -21.00 -0.45 10.51
CA THR A 136 -20.57 0.27 9.30
C THR A 136 -21.34 1.58 9.07
N THR A 137 -20.69 2.55 8.41
CA THR A 137 -21.29 3.87 8.09
C THR A 137 -22.16 3.86 6.83
N GLY A 138 -22.15 2.80 6.04
CA GLY A 138 -22.92 2.70 4.80
C GLY A 138 -23.16 1.26 4.35
N ARG A 139 -24.05 1.07 3.37
CA ARG A 139 -24.38 -0.23 2.76
C ARG A 139 -24.11 -0.20 1.25
N GLY A 140 -23.66 -1.33 0.72
CA GLY A 140 -23.37 -1.51 -0.70
C GLY A 140 -21.89 -1.78 -0.97
N VAL A 141 -21.47 -1.56 -2.22
CA VAL A 141 -20.05 -1.67 -2.62
C VAL A 141 -19.41 -0.30 -2.41
N LEU A 142 -18.82 -0.11 -1.24
CA LEU A 142 -18.30 1.18 -0.77
C LEU A 142 -16.80 1.07 -0.45
N PRO A 143 -16.02 2.14 -0.69
CA PRO A 143 -14.64 2.18 -0.26
C PRO A 143 -14.54 2.41 1.26
N PRO A 144 -13.41 2.07 1.91
CA PRO A 144 -13.26 2.13 3.37
C PRO A 144 -13.61 3.50 3.97
N GLU A 145 -13.24 4.59 3.31
CA GLU A 145 -13.50 5.96 3.76
C GLU A 145 -14.99 6.35 3.78
N GLN A 146 -15.87 5.54 3.18
CA GLN A 146 -17.33 5.71 3.23
C GLN A 146 -18.04 4.60 4.00
N ALA A 147 -17.38 3.46 4.21
CA ALA A 147 -17.99 2.25 4.78
C ALA A 147 -17.64 2.04 6.26
N LEU A 148 -16.49 2.54 6.73
CA LEU A 148 -15.96 2.24 8.05
C LEU A 148 -15.91 3.50 8.94
N PRO A 149 -16.38 3.41 10.21
CA PRO A 149 -16.21 4.50 11.16
C PRO A 149 -14.73 4.72 11.50
N THR A 150 -14.18 5.87 11.09
CA THR A 150 -12.75 6.21 11.19
C THR A 150 -12.18 6.00 12.59
N ASP A 151 -12.74 6.66 13.61
CA ASP A 151 -12.20 6.63 14.97
C ASP A 151 -12.17 5.21 15.54
N ARG A 152 -13.25 4.45 15.31
CA ARG A 152 -13.38 3.06 15.75
C ARG A 152 -12.37 2.18 15.05
N PHE A 153 -12.20 2.34 13.74
CA PHE A 153 -11.25 1.56 12.95
C PHE A 153 -9.81 1.79 13.40
N PHE A 154 -9.39 3.05 13.58
CA PHE A 154 -8.05 3.38 14.05
C PHE A 154 -7.81 2.99 15.51
N ALA A 155 -8.83 3.04 16.39
CA ALA A 155 -8.73 2.51 17.74
C ALA A 155 -8.47 0.98 17.73
N GLU A 156 -9.16 0.23 16.88
CA GLU A 156 -8.94 -1.22 16.73
C GLU A 156 -7.58 -1.56 16.09
N LEU A 157 -7.09 -0.73 15.17
CA LEU A 157 -5.73 -0.85 14.64
C LEU A 157 -4.68 -0.67 15.75
N ALA A 158 -4.81 0.38 16.56
CA ALA A 158 -3.89 0.67 17.66
C ALA A 158 -3.86 -0.45 18.69
N ARG A 159 -5.02 -1.02 19.05
CA ARG A 159 -5.12 -2.19 19.93
C ARG A 159 -4.36 -3.42 19.42
N ARG A 160 -4.14 -3.51 18.11
CA ARG A 160 -3.42 -4.62 17.44
C ARG A 160 -1.98 -4.24 17.07
N GLY A 161 -1.53 -3.06 17.47
CA GLY A 161 -0.15 -2.58 17.30
C GLY A 161 0.08 -1.70 16.07
N ILE A 162 -0.93 -1.41 15.25
CA ILE A 162 -0.79 -0.48 14.13
C ILE A 162 -1.19 0.92 14.59
N THR A 163 -0.24 1.84 14.67
CA THR A 163 -0.51 3.24 15.03
C THR A 163 -0.23 4.16 13.86
N VAL A 164 -0.74 5.40 13.91
CA VAL A 164 -0.48 6.43 12.93
C VAL A 164 0.05 7.66 13.63
N GLU A 165 1.23 8.10 13.24
CA GLU A 165 1.81 9.37 13.62
C GLU A 165 1.26 10.47 12.69
N GLU A 166 0.83 11.59 13.27
CA GLU A 166 0.37 12.76 12.53
C GLU A 166 1.35 13.92 12.68
N GLN A 167 1.62 14.58 11.55
CA GLN A 167 2.37 15.83 11.49
C GLN A 167 1.57 16.85 10.66
N ILE A 168 1.25 18.00 11.25
CA ILE A 168 0.56 19.11 10.56
C ILE A 168 1.51 20.29 10.44
N VAL A 169 1.66 20.79 9.22
CA VAL A 169 2.44 22.00 8.90
C VAL A 169 1.52 23.01 8.25
N GLU A 170 1.41 24.20 8.83
CA GLU A 170 0.69 25.33 8.26
C GLU A 170 1.71 26.34 7.71
N GLU A 171 1.64 26.63 6.42
CA GLU A 171 2.50 27.63 5.80
C GLU A 171 1.81 29.00 5.85
N GLY A 172 2.47 29.95 6.51
CA GLY A 172 2.07 31.35 6.57
C GLY A 172 3.27 32.25 6.89
N GLN A 173 3.22 33.51 6.47
CA GLN A 173 4.16 34.51 6.96
C GLN A 173 3.82 34.84 8.41
N LEU A 174 4.83 34.86 9.29
CA LEU A 174 4.72 35.58 10.56
C LEU A 174 4.42 37.04 10.19
N ALA A 175 3.26 37.53 10.63
CA ALA A 175 2.89 38.95 10.51
C ALA A 175 3.87 39.83 11.29
#